data_AF-A0A485L1E9-F1
#
_entry.id   AF-A0A485L1E9-F1
#
_cell.length_a   1.000
_cell.length_b   1.000
_cell.length_c   1.000
_cell.angle_alpha   90.00
_cell.angle_beta   90.00
_cell.angle_gamma   90.00
#
_symmetry.space_group_name_H-M   'P 1'
#
loop_
_entity.id
_entity.type
_entity.pdbx_description
1 polymer ?
#
loop_
_entity_poly.entity_id
_entity_poly.type
_entity_poly.pdbx_seq_one_letter_code
_entity_poly.pdbx_strand_id
1 'polypeptide(L)'
;MVALTQVAVESLKPPPPAPEAVLESMADDALMRLYDYVFPTFVGHFDASLRASIRPDKKCVSVEKFMTPALWLKHRLAAAPAKRPAISCREMWRLWFKGDVAYSNGVPYRRCTRGKGCEMSEGSWSHAKLVMKILVRLDGNSDDALEAMAEETLMVAFDRAFPRYVEQHVGEKYRKSAQPEKSCSSLRKYRQES
;
A
#
# COMPACT_ATOMS: atom_id res chain seq x y z
N MET A 1 -12.76 -9.69 6.36
CA MET A 1 -12.30 -9.25 7.69
C MET A 1 -12.41 -7.73 7.83
N VAL A 2 -11.61 -6.93 7.10
CA VAL A 2 -11.61 -5.45 7.16
C VAL A 2 -13.02 -4.79 7.12
N ALA A 3 -13.92 -5.25 6.25
CA ALA A 3 -15.27 -4.68 6.14
C ALA A 3 -16.17 -4.96 7.35
N LEU A 4 -16.05 -6.14 7.99
CA LEU A 4 -16.82 -6.48 9.18
C LEU A 4 -16.30 -5.72 10.40
N THR A 5 -14.97 -5.57 10.51
CA THR A 5 -14.32 -4.73 11.52
C THR A 5 -14.80 -3.28 11.43
N GLN A 6 -14.90 -2.71 10.23
CA GLN A 6 -15.36 -1.34 10.02
C GLN A 6 -16.83 -1.13 10.46
N VAL A 7 -17.72 -2.07 10.15
CA VAL A 7 -19.14 -2.03 10.57
C VAL A 7 -19.27 -2.11 12.09
N ALA A 8 -18.46 -2.95 12.74
CA ALA A 8 -18.42 -3.09 14.19
C ALA A 8 -18.01 -1.77 14.86
N VAL A 9 -17.00 -1.10 14.32
CA VAL A 9 -16.50 0.20 14.79
C VAL A 9 -17.56 1.29 14.64
N GLU A 10 -18.32 1.32 13.55
CA GLU A 10 -19.36 2.34 13.32
C GLU A 10 -20.65 2.13 14.13
N SER A 11 -20.92 0.91 14.60
CA SER A 11 -22.13 0.57 15.36
C SER A 11 -22.03 0.89 16.87
N LEU A 12 -20.83 1.19 17.37
CA LEU A 12 -20.56 1.51 18.78
C LEU A 12 -20.45 3.04 18.99
N LYS A 13 -21.43 3.65 19.66
CA LYS A 13 -21.32 5.02 20.23
C LYS A 13 -20.88 4.85 21.70
N PRO A 14 -19.67 5.24 22.19
CA PRO A 14 -18.59 6.08 21.65
C PRO A 14 -17.25 5.33 21.34
N PRO A 15 -16.22 5.96 20.72
CA PRO A 15 -15.03 5.27 20.18
C PRO A 15 -13.86 5.19 21.16
N PRO A 16 -13.07 4.10 21.09
CA PRO A 16 -11.80 4.16 20.35
C PRO A 16 -11.74 3.05 19.29
N PRO A 17 -10.77 3.10 18.35
CA PRO A 17 -10.56 1.99 17.42
C PRO A 17 -10.30 0.75 18.27
N ALA A 18 -11.19 -0.23 18.24
CA ALA A 18 -10.77 -1.58 18.61
C ALA A 18 -9.80 -1.97 17.49
N PRO A 19 -8.48 -1.97 17.73
CA PRO A 19 -7.53 -2.39 16.71
C PRO A 19 -7.83 -3.86 16.43
N GLU A 20 -7.47 -4.36 15.25
CA GLU A 20 -7.59 -5.80 14.93
C GLU A 20 -7.06 -6.69 16.08
N ALA A 21 -6.06 -6.22 16.83
CA ALA A 21 -5.54 -6.82 18.05
C ALA A 21 -6.56 -7.10 19.18
N VAL A 22 -7.61 -6.28 19.35
CA VAL A 22 -8.68 -6.54 20.32
C VAL A 22 -9.57 -7.67 19.82
N LEU A 23 -9.90 -7.71 18.52
CA LEU A 23 -10.66 -8.82 17.93
C LEU A 23 -9.88 -10.14 18.00
N GLU A 24 -8.56 -10.08 17.76
CA GLU A 24 -7.66 -11.24 17.83
C GLU A 24 -7.46 -11.80 19.24
N SER A 25 -7.69 -10.99 20.28
CA SER A 25 -7.58 -11.40 21.69
C SER A 25 -8.91 -11.75 22.35
N MET A 26 -10.04 -11.64 21.64
CA MET A 26 -11.35 -12.03 22.13
C MET A 26 -11.49 -13.56 22.19
N ALA A 27 -12.18 -14.06 23.21
CA ALA A 27 -12.60 -15.45 23.26
C ALA A 27 -13.57 -15.77 22.11
N ASP A 28 -13.54 -17.00 21.59
CA ASP A 28 -14.32 -17.42 20.42
C ASP A 28 -15.83 -17.14 20.57
N ASP A 29 -16.38 -17.36 21.77
CA ASP A 29 -17.80 -17.12 22.07
C ASP A 29 -18.15 -15.63 22.04
N ALA A 30 -17.27 -14.77 22.55
CA ALA A 30 -17.40 -13.32 22.50
C ALA A 30 -17.26 -12.80 21.05
N LEU A 31 -16.35 -13.38 20.27
CA LEU A 31 -16.17 -13.05 18.86
C LEU A 31 -17.40 -13.43 18.03
N MET A 32 -17.99 -14.60 18.27
CA MET A 32 -19.22 -15.04 17.59
C MET A 32 -20.42 -14.17 17.96
N ARG A 33 -20.56 -13.75 19.22
CA ARG A 33 -21.62 -12.79 19.62
C ARG A 33 -21.45 -11.43 18.95
N LEU A 34 -20.21 -10.95 18.84
CA LEU A 34 -19.92 -9.72 18.12
C LEU A 34 -20.24 -9.88 16.63
N TYR A 35 -19.90 -11.02 16.03
CA TYR A 35 -20.26 -11.31 14.65
C TYR A 35 -21.77 -11.29 14.44
N ASP A 36 -22.55 -11.98 15.28
CA ASP A 36 -24.02 -12.00 15.18
C ASP A 36 -24.64 -10.61 15.35
N TYR A 37 -24.01 -9.74 16.14
CA TYR A 37 -24.42 -8.35 16.30
C TYR A 37 -24.11 -7.49 15.06
N VAL A 38 -22.93 -7.66 14.48
CA VAL A 38 -22.40 -6.81 13.39
C VAL A 38 -22.89 -7.26 12.02
N PHE A 39 -23.11 -8.57 11.83
CA PHE A 39 -23.48 -9.15 10.55
C PHE A 39 -24.81 -8.59 9.99
N PRO A 40 -25.88 -8.42 10.76
CA PRO A 40 -27.11 -7.79 10.27
C PRO A 40 -26.89 -6.34 9.81
N THR A 41 -26.06 -5.57 10.52
CA THR A 41 -25.67 -4.22 10.10
C THR A 41 -24.92 -4.29 8.77
N PHE A 42 -23.93 -5.19 8.65
CA PHE A 42 -23.18 -5.44 7.41
C PHE A 42 -24.10 -5.84 6.24
N VAL A 43 -25.15 -6.63 6.47
CA VAL A 43 -26.13 -6.97 5.42
C VAL A 43 -26.99 -5.77 5.05
N GLY A 44 -27.36 -4.92 6.01
CA GLY A 44 -28.17 -3.70 5.79
C GLY A 44 -27.55 -2.71 4.80
N HIS A 45 -26.25 -2.83 4.58
CA HIS A 45 -25.46 -2.04 3.66
C HIS A 45 -25.61 -2.45 2.18
N PHE A 46 -26.01 -3.69 1.90
CA PHE A 46 -26.26 -4.14 0.53
C PHE A 46 -27.65 -3.72 0.03
N ASP A 47 -27.80 -3.67 -1.30
CA ASP A 47 -29.09 -3.46 -1.95
C ASP A 47 -30.13 -4.46 -1.47
N ALA A 48 -31.39 -4.02 -1.36
CA ALA A 48 -32.49 -4.85 -0.84
C ALA A 48 -32.63 -6.19 -1.58
N SER A 49 -32.32 -6.22 -2.88
CA SER A 49 -32.34 -7.43 -3.71
C SER A 49 -31.25 -8.45 -3.34
N LEU A 50 -30.13 -7.99 -2.75
CA LEU A 50 -28.99 -8.83 -2.38
C LEU A 50 -29.01 -9.28 -0.92
N ARG A 51 -29.72 -8.55 -0.03
CA ARG A 51 -29.78 -8.86 1.41
C ARG A 51 -30.23 -10.29 1.70
N ALA A 52 -31.22 -10.79 0.97
CA ALA A 52 -31.72 -12.17 1.14
C ALA A 52 -30.68 -13.24 0.76
N SER A 53 -29.69 -12.88 -0.07
CA SER A 53 -28.64 -13.79 -0.54
C SER A 53 -27.40 -13.79 0.37
N ILE A 54 -27.27 -12.81 1.26
CA ILE A 54 -26.13 -12.64 2.17
C ILE A 54 -26.58 -13.05 3.58
N ARG A 55 -26.37 -14.33 3.90
CA ARG A 55 -26.74 -14.92 5.20
C ARG A 55 -25.48 -15.35 5.97
N PRO A 56 -25.51 -15.38 7.31
CA PRO A 56 -24.33 -15.72 8.11
C PRO A 56 -23.85 -17.16 7.89
N ASP A 57 -24.72 -18.06 7.43
CA ASP A 57 -24.40 -19.45 7.10
C ASP A 57 -23.75 -19.63 5.71
N LYS A 58 -23.65 -18.57 4.91
CA LYS A 58 -23.02 -18.65 3.58
C LYS A 58 -21.51 -18.64 3.67
N LYS A 59 -20.87 -19.40 2.77
CA LYS A 59 -19.41 -19.37 2.59
C LYS A 59 -18.98 -17.95 2.22
N CYS A 60 -17.86 -17.49 2.78
CA CYS A 60 -17.31 -16.15 2.51
C CYS A 60 -17.14 -15.88 1.01
N VAL A 61 -16.68 -16.86 0.24
CA VAL A 61 -16.54 -16.77 -1.24
C VAL A 61 -17.85 -16.51 -1.97
N SER A 62 -19.00 -16.87 -1.39
CA SER A 62 -20.32 -16.58 -1.95
C SER A 62 -20.75 -15.14 -1.66
N VAL A 63 -20.41 -14.62 -0.48
CA VAL A 63 -20.65 -13.23 -0.11
C VAL A 63 -19.74 -12.29 -0.90
N GLU A 64 -18.48 -12.68 -1.11
CA GLU A 64 -17.47 -11.94 -1.87
C GLU A 64 -17.92 -11.65 -3.32
N LYS A 65 -18.68 -12.56 -3.95
CA LYS A 65 -19.25 -12.34 -5.28
C LYS A 65 -20.18 -11.14 -5.36
N PHE A 66 -20.79 -10.74 -4.25
CA PHE A 66 -21.63 -9.54 -4.18
C PHE A 66 -20.80 -8.29 -3.82
N MET A 67 -19.57 -8.47 -3.33
CA MET A 67 -18.59 -7.42 -3.03
C MET A 67 -17.71 -7.11 -4.24
N THR A 68 -18.27 -7.11 -5.46
CA THR A 68 -17.49 -6.75 -6.65
C THR A 68 -16.95 -5.32 -6.55
N PRO A 69 -15.76 -5.03 -7.11
CA PRO A 69 -15.18 -3.69 -7.02
C PRO A 69 -16.12 -2.58 -7.50
N ALA A 70 -16.94 -2.80 -8.52
CA ALA A 70 -17.85 -1.77 -9.04
C ALA A 70 -19.03 -1.43 -8.12
N LEU A 71 -19.58 -2.43 -7.42
CA LEU A 71 -20.67 -2.24 -6.46
C LEU A 71 -20.11 -1.81 -5.09
N TRP A 72 -19.00 -2.40 -4.68
CA TRP A 72 -18.33 -2.10 -3.41
C TRP A 72 -17.67 -0.72 -3.42
N LEU A 73 -16.98 -0.28 -4.48
CA LEU A 73 -16.40 1.08 -4.55
C LEU A 73 -17.44 2.20 -4.45
N LYS A 74 -18.70 1.92 -4.77
CA LYS A 74 -19.82 2.86 -4.64
C LYS A 74 -20.49 2.78 -3.26
N HIS A 75 -20.14 1.78 -2.46
CA HIS A 75 -20.79 1.48 -1.21
C HIS A 75 -20.33 2.46 -0.12
N ARG A 76 -21.26 2.94 0.72
CA ARG A 76 -20.99 3.97 1.74
C ARG A 76 -19.93 3.56 2.78
N LEU A 77 -19.80 2.26 3.05
CA LEU A 77 -18.76 1.70 3.93
C LEU A 77 -17.49 1.28 3.23
N ALA A 78 -17.44 1.36 1.89
CA ALA A 78 -16.15 1.31 1.24
C ALA A 78 -15.46 2.62 1.58
N ALA A 79 -14.75 2.62 2.71
CA ALA A 79 -13.61 3.50 2.86
C ALA A 79 -12.80 3.27 1.59
N ALA A 80 -12.79 4.28 0.70
CA ALA A 80 -11.83 4.28 -0.39
C ALA A 80 -10.49 4.03 0.31
N PRO A 81 -9.74 2.96 -0.06
CA PRO A 81 -8.48 2.68 0.60
C PRO A 81 -7.70 3.98 0.59
N ALA A 82 -7.39 4.50 1.79
CA ALA A 82 -6.85 5.84 1.94
C ALA A 82 -5.74 5.99 0.91
N LYS A 83 -5.96 6.87 -0.06
CA LYS A 83 -5.12 6.91 -1.26
C LYS A 83 -3.71 7.14 -0.76
N ARG A 84 -2.85 6.13 -0.93
CA ARG A 84 -1.54 6.14 -0.30
C ARG A 84 -0.85 7.46 -0.64
N PRO A 85 -0.34 8.20 0.36
CA PRO A 85 0.31 9.47 0.10
C PRO A 85 1.42 9.27 -0.94
N ALA A 86 1.60 10.24 -1.81
CA ALA A 86 2.60 10.17 -2.86
C ALA A 86 3.99 9.97 -2.23
N ILE A 87 4.63 8.86 -2.55
CA ILE A 87 5.96 8.51 -2.04
C ILE A 87 7.01 9.26 -2.85
N SER A 88 7.91 9.96 -2.15
CA SER A 88 9.07 10.61 -2.78
C SER A 88 10.06 9.58 -3.33
N CYS A 89 10.97 9.97 -4.22
CA CYS A 89 12.02 9.09 -4.71
C CYS A 89 12.94 8.65 -3.56
N ARG A 90 13.24 9.57 -2.65
CA ARG A 90 14.06 9.30 -1.46
C ARG A 90 13.41 8.27 -0.54
N GLU A 91 12.13 8.41 -0.24
CA GLU A 91 11.40 7.42 0.56
C GLU A 91 11.25 6.09 -0.21
N MET A 92 11.02 6.16 -1.51
CA MET A 92 10.96 4.96 -2.35
C MET A 92 12.27 4.17 -2.31
N TRP A 93 13.44 4.81 -2.26
CA TRP A 93 14.73 4.14 -2.09
C TRP A 93 14.80 3.34 -0.79
N ARG A 94 14.39 3.93 0.33
CA ARG A 94 14.31 3.25 1.62
C ARG A 94 13.39 2.03 1.54
N LEU A 95 12.16 2.22 1.06
CA LEU A 95 11.15 1.15 0.90
C LEU A 95 11.58 0.07 -0.10
N TRP A 96 12.38 0.43 -1.11
CA TRP A 96 12.93 -0.51 -2.10
C TRP A 96 13.72 -1.64 -1.45
N PHE A 97 14.46 -1.31 -0.38
CA PHE A 97 15.35 -2.22 0.33
C PHE A 97 14.83 -2.67 1.70
N LYS A 98 13.96 -1.89 2.36
CA LYS A 98 13.48 -2.19 3.72
C LYS A 98 12.00 -2.54 3.80
N GLY A 99 11.22 -2.19 2.77
CA GLY A 99 9.77 -2.35 2.81
C GLY A 99 9.12 -1.49 3.90
N ASP A 100 7.86 -1.78 4.19
CA ASP A 100 7.14 -1.21 5.32
C ASP A 100 6.17 -2.24 5.91
N VAL A 101 5.79 -2.05 7.17
CA VAL A 101 4.88 -2.95 7.86
C VAL A 101 3.46 -2.84 7.30
N ALA A 102 3.03 -1.63 6.92
CA ALA A 102 1.63 -1.35 6.59
C ALA A 102 1.16 -1.94 5.24
N TYR A 103 2.05 -2.03 4.25
CA TYR A 103 1.70 -2.40 2.86
C TYR A 103 2.50 -3.59 2.34
N SER A 104 3.68 -3.88 2.92
CA SER A 104 4.50 -5.01 2.48
C SER A 104 4.90 -5.99 3.59
N ASN A 105 4.41 -5.84 4.82
CA ASN A 105 4.81 -6.66 5.98
C ASN A 105 6.34 -6.73 6.17
N GLY A 106 7.03 -5.63 5.91
CA GLY A 106 8.49 -5.53 5.96
C GLY A 106 9.22 -6.14 4.76
N VAL A 107 8.50 -6.63 3.74
CA VAL A 107 9.12 -7.16 2.53
C VAL A 107 9.64 -6.00 1.66
N PRO A 108 10.92 -6.01 1.25
CA PRO A 108 11.49 -5.00 0.37
C PRO A 108 10.74 -4.87 -0.96
N TYR A 109 10.48 -3.64 -1.43
CA TYR A 109 9.61 -3.41 -2.60
C TYR A 109 10.18 -3.97 -3.90
N ARG A 110 11.50 -4.14 -3.96
CA ARG A 110 12.18 -4.80 -5.08
C ARG A 110 11.75 -6.26 -5.27
N ARG A 111 11.27 -6.91 -4.20
CA ARG A 111 10.81 -8.30 -4.19
C ARG A 111 9.32 -8.43 -4.55
N CYS A 112 8.60 -7.31 -4.63
CA CYS A 112 7.20 -7.29 -5.07
C CYS A 112 7.09 -7.59 -6.57
N THR A 113 6.02 -8.27 -6.96
CA THR A 113 5.83 -8.68 -8.36
C THR A 113 4.82 -7.76 -9.03
N ARG A 114 5.30 -6.86 -9.92
CA ARG A 114 4.46 -5.90 -10.66
C ARG A 114 3.61 -5.01 -9.72
N GLY A 115 4.17 -4.66 -8.55
CA GLY A 115 3.48 -3.89 -7.51
C GLY A 115 2.59 -4.71 -6.56
N LYS A 116 2.33 -6.00 -6.86
CA LYS A 116 1.63 -6.90 -5.94
C LYS A 116 2.51 -7.20 -4.72
N GLY A 117 1.94 -7.07 -3.53
CA GLY A 117 2.64 -7.23 -2.25
C GLY A 117 3.24 -5.94 -1.66
N CYS A 118 3.04 -4.79 -2.32
CA CYS A 118 3.37 -3.47 -1.75
C CYS A 118 2.29 -2.41 -2.03
N GLU A 119 1.09 -2.84 -2.43
CA GLU A 119 -0.05 -1.98 -2.74
C GLU A 119 0.29 -0.81 -3.70
N MET A 120 1.12 -1.10 -4.71
CA MET A 120 1.47 -0.16 -5.77
C MET A 120 0.82 -0.55 -7.09
N SER A 121 0.34 0.43 -7.86
CA SER A 121 -0.06 0.18 -9.24
C SER A 121 1.14 -0.27 -10.08
N GLU A 122 0.91 -1.16 -11.05
CA GLU A 122 1.96 -1.71 -11.92
C GLU A 122 2.78 -0.61 -12.61
N GLY A 123 2.12 0.45 -13.08
CA GLY A 123 2.80 1.60 -13.69
C GLY A 123 3.70 2.34 -12.71
N SER A 124 3.24 2.60 -11.48
CA SER A 124 4.05 3.27 -10.46
C SER A 124 5.24 2.42 -10.03
N TRP A 125 5.03 1.11 -9.86
CA TRP A 125 6.10 0.17 -9.54
C TRP A 125 7.13 0.08 -10.67
N SER A 126 6.68 0.06 -11.93
CA SER A 126 7.58 0.04 -13.10
C SER A 126 8.44 1.30 -13.19
N HIS A 127 7.87 2.48 -12.89
CA HIS A 127 8.63 3.72 -12.82
C HIS A 127 9.65 3.72 -11.67
N ALA A 128 9.23 3.26 -10.49
CA ALA A 128 10.13 3.11 -9.34
C ALA A 128 11.28 2.16 -9.67
N LYS A 129 10.97 0.97 -10.19
CA LYS A 129 11.97 -0.03 -10.59
C LYS A 129 13.02 0.53 -11.55
N LEU A 130 12.60 1.29 -12.55
CA LEU A 130 13.52 1.91 -13.50
C LEU A 130 14.47 2.90 -12.81
N VAL A 131 13.93 3.83 -12.01
CA VAL A 131 14.73 4.83 -11.31
C VAL A 131 15.66 4.18 -10.29
N MET A 132 15.16 3.24 -9.49
CA MET A 132 15.94 2.52 -8.48
C MET A 132 17.09 1.73 -9.11
N LYS A 133 16.85 1.01 -10.22
CA LYS A 133 17.93 0.30 -10.94
C LYS A 133 19.03 1.21 -11.47
N ILE A 134 18.71 2.47 -11.79
CA ILE A 134 19.73 3.43 -12.20
C ILE A 134 20.52 3.90 -10.97
N LEU A 135 19.82 4.29 -9.91
CA LEU A 135 20.46 4.74 -8.67
C LEU A 135 21.40 3.67 -8.06
N VAL A 136 20.98 2.40 -8.04
CA VAL A 136 21.83 1.28 -7.59
C VAL A 136 23.12 1.18 -8.42
N ARG A 137 23.01 1.28 -9.75
CA ARG A 137 24.19 1.27 -10.63
C ARG A 137 25.12 2.47 -10.39
N LEU A 138 24.56 3.65 -10.13
CA LEU A 138 25.34 4.87 -9.85
C LEU A 138 25.98 4.86 -8.46
N ASP A 139 25.38 4.15 -7.52
CA ASP A 139 25.94 3.95 -6.19
C ASP A 139 27.13 2.98 -6.21
N GLY A 140 27.05 1.93 -7.02
CA GLY A 140 28.11 0.95 -7.24
C GLY A 140 28.06 -0.28 -6.33
N ASN A 141 27.13 -0.33 -5.38
CA ASN A 141 26.86 -1.51 -4.57
C ASN A 141 25.90 -2.49 -5.28
N SER A 142 25.95 -3.76 -4.88
CA SER A 142 24.94 -4.73 -5.30
C SER A 142 23.62 -4.50 -4.55
N ASP A 143 22.51 -4.98 -5.11
CA ASP A 143 21.21 -4.93 -4.45
C ASP A 143 21.26 -5.60 -3.06
N ASP A 144 21.94 -6.74 -2.93
CA ASP A 144 22.05 -7.46 -1.65
C ASP A 144 22.89 -6.71 -0.61
N ALA A 145 23.98 -6.06 -1.04
CA ALA A 145 24.77 -5.23 -0.16
C ALA A 145 23.94 -4.05 0.37
N LEU A 146 23.17 -3.38 -0.50
CA LEU A 146 22.28 -2.28 -0.11
C LEU A 146 21.15 -2.74 0.81
N GLU A 147 20.59 -3.93 0.60
CA GLU A 147 19.56 -4.48 1.52
C GLU A 147 20.11 -4.75 2.92
N ALA A 148 21.35 -5.20 3.01
CA ALA A 148 22.00 -5.54 4.28
C ALA A 148 22.46 -4.31 5.07
N MET A 149 22.60 -3.14 4.44
CA MET A 149 23.03 -1.91 5.11
C MET A 149 22.05 -1.44 6.18
N ALA A 150 22.55 -0.81 7.24
CA ALA A 150 21.72 -0.02 8.16
C ALA A 150 20.99 1.09 7.40
N GLU A 151 19.83 1.52 7.91
CA GLU A 151 18.99 2.50 7.22
C GLU A 151 19.73 3.83 7.00
N GLU A 152 20.49 4.29 7.99
CA GLU A 152 21.28 5.52 7.91
C GLU A 152 22.32 5.44 6.78
N THR A 153 23.06 4.34 6.70
CA THR A 153 24.06 4.09 5.65
C THR A 153 23.39 3.98 4.27
N LEU A 154 22.22 3.35 4.20
CA LEU A 154 21.43 3.23 2.98
C LEU A 154 20.98 4.61 2.46
N MET A 155 20.62 5.53 3.36
CA MET A 155 20.25 6.90 2.98
C MET A 155 21.45 7.72 2.53
N VAL A 156 22.63 7.53 3.14
CA VAL A 156 23.88 8.14 2.66
C VAL A 156 24.24 7.64 1.25
N ALA A 157 24.03 6.36 0.96
CA ALA A 157 24.22 5.81 -0.39
C ALA A 157 23.29 6.49 -1.41
N PHE A 158 22.02 6.74 -1.05
CA PHE A 158 21.11 7.50 -1.89
C PHE A 158 21.60 8.93 -2.13
N ASP A 159 21.98 9.64 -1.06
CA ASP A 159 22.40 11.05 -1.14
C ASP A 159 23.68 11.21 -1.99
N ARG A 160 24.50 10.16 -2.10
CA ARG A 160 25.64 10.08 -3.05
C ARG A 160 25.22 9.78 -4.49
N ALA A 161 24.27 8.86 -4.69
CA ALA A 161 23.87 8.40 -6.02
C ALA A 161 22.92 9.38 -6.74
N PHE A 162 22.05 10.08 -6.00
CA PHE A 162 21.02 10.93 -6.59
C PHE A 162 21.58 12.15 -7.35
N PRO A 163 22.60 12.89 -6.88
CA PRO A 163 23.20 13.97 -7.67
C PRO A 163 23.74 13.49 -9.03
N ARG A 164 24.37 12.30 -9.06
CA ARG A 164 24.83 11.68 -10.31
C ARG A 164 23.67 11.32 -11.23
N TYR A 165 22.55 10.87 -10.69
CA TYR A 165 21.34 10.62 -11.47
C TYR A 165 20.82 11.89 -12.14
N VAL A 166 20.78 13.01 -11.41
CA VAL A 166 20.35 14.31 -11.95
C VAL A 166 21.31 14.80 -13.02
N GLU A 167 22.61 14.64 -12.82
CA GLU A 167 23.62 15.08 -13.78
C GLU A 167 23.58 14.27 -15.09
N GLN A 168 23.51 12.93 -14.98
CA GLN A 168 23.71 12.01 -16.10
C GLN A 168 22.42 11.63 -16.84
N HIS A 169 21.26 11.68 -16.16
CA HIS A 169 20.01 11.16 -16.73
C HIS A 169 18.90 12.20 -16.81
N VAL A 170 18.96 13.30 -16.07
CA VAL A 170 17.92 14.34 -16.12
C VAL A 170 18.32 15.42 -17.12
N GLY A 171 17.37 15.80 -17.98
CA GLY A 171 17.61 16.84 -18.97
C GLY A 171 17.90 18.19 -18.33
N GLU A 172 18.78 18.97 -18.96
CA GLU A 172 19.30 20.23 -18.41
C GLU A 172 18.18 21.16 -17.92
N LYS A 173 17.12 21.31 -18.71
CA LYS A 173 15.92 22.12 -18.36
C LYS A 173 15.21 21.67 -17.08
N TYR A 174 15.35 20.42 -16.67
CA TYR A 174 14.67 19.82 -15.52
C TYR A 174 15.58 19.57 -14.32
N ARG A 175 16.91 19.79 -14.42
CA ARG A 175 17.85 19.52 -13.33
C ARG A 175 17.49 20.21 -12.02
N LYS A 176 17.09 21.49 -12.07
CA LYS A 176 16.65 22.26 -10.89
C LYS A 176 15.36 21.71 -10.26
N SER A 177 14.51 21.07 -11.07
CA SER A 177 13.20 20.52 -10.66
C SER A 177 13.29 19.07 -10.19
N ALA A 178 14.37 18.36 -10.52
CA ALA A 178 14.62 16.98 -10.14
C ALA A 178 15.16 16.91 -8.71
N GLN A 179 14.25 17.05 -7.75
CA GLN A 179 14.54 16.99 -6.31
C GLN A 179 14.22 15.60 -5.75
N PRO A 180 14.87 15.16 -4.65
CA PRO A 180 14.62 13.86 -4.01
C PRO A 180 13.15 13.64 -3.57
N GLU A 181 12.44 14.73 -3.26
CA GLU A 181 11.04 14.74 -2.83
C GLU A 181 10.07 14.42 -3.97
N LYS A 182 10.53 14.50 -5.22
CA LYS A 182 9.71 14.15 -6.38
C LYS A 182 9.52 12.64 -6.47
N SER A 183 8.36 12.22 -6.93
CA SER A 183 8.08 10.81 -7.20
C SER A 183 8.97 10.27 -8.33
N CYS A 184 9.21 8.95 -8.34
CA CYS A 184 9.90 8.28 -9.45
C CYS A 184 9.18 8.48 -10.80
N SER A 185 7.85 8.63 -10.79
CA SER A 185 7.07 8.95 -11.99
C SER A 185 7.38 10.34 -12.54
N SER A 186 7.62 11.33 -11.68
CA SER A 186 8.02 12.68 -12.09
C SER A 186 9.45 12.69 -12.62
N LEU A 187 10.38 12.04 -11.92
CA LEU A 187 11.78 11.94 -12.34
C LEU A 187 11.93 11.21 -13.68
N ARG A 188 11.14 10.16 -13.92
CA ARG A 188 11.08 9.48 -15.22
C ARG A 188 10.73 10.46 -16.35
N LYS A 189 9.78 11.38 -16.14
CA LYS A 189 9.39 12.38 -17.17
C LYS A 189 10.49 13.41 -17.45
N TYR A 190 11.36 13.66 -16.47
CA TYR A 190 12.48 14.60 -16.60
C TYR A 190 13.70 13.99 -17.28
N ARG A 191 13.69 12.67 -17.45
CA ARG A 191 14.79 11.93 -18.05
C ARG A 191 14.94 12.31 -19.52
N GLN A 192 16.17 12.52 -19.98
CA GLN A 192 16.45 12.56 -21.41
C GLN A 192 16.39 11.14 -21.96
N GLU A 193 15.63 10.94 -23.03
CA GLU A 193 15.72 9.74 -23.84
C GLU A 193 17.05 9.83 -24.59
N SER A 194 18.00 9.02 -24.14
CA SER A 194 19.27 8.71 -24.82
C SER A 194 19.03 7.66 -25.89
#